data_AF-A0AAE1LLN4-F1
#
_entry.id   AF-A0AAE1LLN4-F1
#
_cell.length_a   1.000
_cell.length_b   1.000
_cell.length_c   1.000
_cell.angle_alpha   90.00
_cell.angle_beta   90.00
_cell.angle_gamma   90.00
#
_symmetry.space_group_name_H-M   'P 1'
#
loop_
_entity.id
_entity.type
_entity.pdbx_description
1 polymer ?
#
loop_
_entity_poly.entity_id
_entity_poly.type
_entity_poly.pdbx_seq_one_letter_code
_entity_poly.pdbx_strand_id
1 'polypeptide(L)'
;MLSGRSISSISESESGNDAASIVSDGQPVVFNEDETEDYVIDYNFDISVLPSGGKLWYKGFRANLEQLDLKQYLEKHNKIVFDIGIDGLPIVNGKLWPILAHLTETDNDPFIISIYLGSEDPKDPEEFFQKYVGELQVLFAEGFRIGGEVNDVEIRNYILDAQARSFVKCCIRHNGYAGCEKCVVWGDSRDNRMIFEDLDAPLRTDESFKN
;
A
#
# COMPACT_ATOMS: atom_id res chain seq x y z
N MET A 1 37.25 -17.04 5.19
CA MET A 1 37.82 -16.39 6.39
C MET A 1 37.26 -14.98 6.48
N LEU A 2 36.22 -14.79 7.28
CA LEU A 2 35.83 -13.49 7.82
C LEU A 2 35.42 -13.76 9.27
N SER A 3 36.23 -13.26 10.21
CA SER A 3 36.09 -13.53 11.63
C SER A 3 34.96 -12.70 12.22
N GLY A 4 34.04 -13.36 12.93
CA GLY A 4 33.12 -12.70 13.84
C GLY A 4 33.86 -12.01 14.97
N ARG A 5 33.27 -10.93 15.49
CA ARG A 5 33.62 -10.37 16.78
C ARG A 5 32.37 -10.28 17.64
N SER A 6 32.50 -10.94 18.79
CA SER A 6 31.58 -11.03 19.91
C SER A 6 31.41 -9.67 20.59
N ILE A 7 30.19 -9.33 20.98
CA ILE A 7 29.90 -8.21 21.90
C ILE A 7 29.69 -8.80 23.29
N SER A 8 30.51 -8.37 24.25
CA SER A 8 30.44 -8.72 25.66
C SER A 8 29.68 -7.65 26.45
N SER A 9 28.66 -8.10 27.18
CA SER A 9 28.15 -7.61 28.48
C SER A 9 28.09 -6.09 28.76
N ILE A 10 26.86 -5.58 28.93
CA ILE A 10 26.55 -4.30 29.60
C ILE A 10 26.02 -4.64 31.00
N SER A 11 26.62 -4.05 32.03
CA SER A 11 26.15 -4.07 33.43
C SER A 11 25.23 -2.88 33.72
N GLU A 12 24.21 -3.13 34.52
CA GLU A 12 23.21 -2.17 35.02
C GLU A 12 23.80 -1.05 35.88
N SER A 13 23.15 0.11 35.88
CA SER A 13 22.93 0.86 37.12
C SER A 13 21.67 1.72 37.03
N GLU A 14 20.86 1.57 38.08
CA GLU A 14 19.54 2.10 38.35
C GLU A 14 19.48 3.64 38.48
N SER A 15 18.30 4.21 38.23
CA SER A 15 17.42 4.81 39.26
C SER A 15 16.76 6.14 38.86
N GLY A 16 15.42 6.12 38.90
CA GLY A 16 14.54 7.14 39.49
C GLY A 16 14.42 8.52 38.85
N ASN A 17 13.30 8.79 38.16
CA ASN A 17 12.13 9.50 38.72
C ASN A 17 11.33 10.27 37.65
N ASP A 18 10.11 9.79 37.44
CA ASP A 18 8.82 10.46 37.28
C ASP A 18 8.67 11.94 36.90
N ALA A 19 7.70 12.10 35.99
CA ALA A 19 6.65 13.13 35.91
C ALA A 19 6.74 14.20 34.80
N ALA A 20 6.07 13.86 33.70
CA ALA A 20 5.17 14.64 32.85
C ALA A 20 5.16 16.18 32.88
N SER A 21 5.25 16.79 31.69
CA SER A 21 4.26 17.76 31.21
C SER A 21 4.40 18.00 29.69
N ILE A 22 3.27 18.10 29.00
CA ILE A 22 3.15 18.55 27.60
C ILE A 22 2.82 20.04 27.65
N VAL A 23 3.63 20.89 27.04
CA VAL A 23 3.23 22.23 26.57
C VAL A 23 3.99 22.54 25.27
N SER A 24 3.23 22.97 24.26
CA SER A 24 3.67 23.52 22.98
C SER A 24 4.27 24.90 23.14
N ASP A 25 5.39 25.19 22.48
CA ASP A 25 5.65 26.41 21.68
C ASP A 25 7.15 26.46 21.30
N GLY A 26 7.43 26.94 20.08
CA GLY A 26 8.73 26.80 19.43
C GLY A 26 9.89 27.66 19.97
N GLN A 27 11.09 27.15 19.66
CA GLN A 27 12.47 27.69 19.77
C GLN A 27 13.23 27.49 21.11
N PRO A 28 14.59 27.51 21.09
CA PRO A 28 15.51 26.59 20.41
C PRO A 28 16.44 25.91 21.42
N VAL A 29 16.95 24.71 21.12
CA VAL A 29 17.90 24.02 22.01
C VAL A 29 19.34 24.36 21.61
N VAL A 30 20.10 24.96 22.52
CA VAL A 30 21.55 25.16 22.39
C VAL A 30 22.24 23.86 22.81
N PHE A 31 23.05 23.29 21.92
CA PHE A 31 24.00 22.23 22.28
C PHE A 31 25.41 22.66 21.88
N ASN A 32 26.32 22.56 22.85
CA ASN A 32 27.74 22.80 22.65
C ASN A 32 28.40 21.57 22.01
N GLU A 33 29.13 21.86 20.93
CA GLU A 33 30.34 21.23 20.41
C GLU A 33 30.52 19.72 20.66
N ASP A 34 30.02 18.91 19.72
CA ASP A 34 30.87 17.92 19.04
C ASP A 34 30.26 17.62 17.65
N GLU A 35 31.05 17.88 16.62
CA GLU A 35 30.64 17.95 15.21
C GLU A 35 30.33 16.57 14.59
N THR A 36 29.04 16.27 14.43
CA THR A 36 28.53 15.51 13.29
C THR A 36 27.25 16.19 12.82
N GLU A 37 27.24 16.74 11.60
CA GLU A 37 26.05 17.30 10.96
C GLU A 37 24.95 16.24 10.87
N ASP A 38 24.03 16.25 11.84
CA ASP A 38 22.73 15.62 11.69
C ASP A 38 22.00 16.38 10.58
N TYR A 39 22.04 15.81 9.37
CA TYR A 39 21.09 16.15 8.32
C TYR A 39 19.68 15.83 8.84
N VAL A 40 19.02 16.82 9.45
CA VAL A 40 17.58 16.79 9.70
C VAL A 40 16.92 16.87 8.34
N ILE A 41 16.68 15.72 7.73
CA ILE A 41 15.82 15.62 6.57
C ILE A 41 14.41 15.90 7.08
N ASP A 42 13.89 17.08 6.78
CA ASP A 42 12.49 17.42 6.97
C ASP A 42 11.65 16.57 6.01
N TYR A 43 11.36 15.34 6.42
CA TYR A 43 10.40 14.48 5.72
C TYR A 43 8.99 14.97 6.05
N ASN A 44 8.61 16.09 5.44
CA ASN A 44 7.23 16.54 5.49
C ASN A 44 6.39 15.59 4.61
N PHE A 45 6.03 14.44 5.18
CA PHE A 45 5.14 13.48 4.54
C PHE A 45 3.73 14.11 4.50
N ASP A 46 3.23 14.42 3.30
CA ASP A 46 1.84 14.84 3.12
C ASP A 46 0.91 13.66 3.46
N ILE A 47 0.39 13.67 4.69
CA ILE A 47 -0.54 12.66 5.21
C ILE A 47 -1.94 13.25 5.19
N SER A 48 -2.81 12.66 4.38
CA SER A 48 -4.22 13.01 4.33
C SER A 48 -5.00 12.27 5.40
N VAL A 49 -5.85 12.97 6.14
CA VAL A 49 -6.84 12.33 7.03
C VAL A 49 -8.11 12.10 6.21
N LEU A 50 -8.50 10.84 6.05
CA LEU A 50 -9.69 10.46 5.32
C LEU A 50 -10.94 10.74 6.17
N PRO A 51 -12.10 11.08 5.55
CA PRO A 51 -13.34 11.30 6.29
C PRO A 51 -13.77 10.11 7.16
N SER A 52 -13.45 8.88 6.73
CA SER A 52 -13.66 7.65 7.52
C SER A 52 -12.73 7.50 8.74
N GLY A 53 -11.79 8.42 8.97
CA GLY A 53 -10.93 8.49 10.16
C GLY A 53 -9.55 7.86 10.02
N GLY A 54 -9.24 7.21 8.89
CA GLY A 54 -7.90 6.70 8.60
C GLY A 54 -6.94 7.77 8.08
N LYS A 55 -5.64 7.47 8.11
CA LYS A 55 -4.58 8.32 7.55
C LYS A 55 -4.04 7.68 6.29
N LEU A 56 -3.85 8.47 5.24
CA LEU A 56 -3.33 8.03 3.96
C LEU A 56 -2.09 8.85 3.60
N TRP A 57 -0.97 8.18 3.44
CA TRP A 57 0.21 8.73 2.78
C TRP A 57 0.24 8.27 1.33
N TYR A 58 0.53 9.18 0.39
CA TYR A 58 0.55 8.89 -1.04
C TYR A 58 1.87 9.34 -1.65
N LYS A 59 2.69 8.39 -2.12
CA LYS A 59 3.93 8.65 -2.86
C LYS A 59 3.63 8.80 -4.36
N GLY A 60 2.78 7.92 -4.89
CA GLY A 60 2.37 7.94 -6.29
C GLY A 60 3.34 7.26 -7.25
N PHE A 61 2.88 7.04 -8.48
CA PHE A 61 3.64 6.39 -9.54
C PHE A 61 4.73 7.30 -10.08
N ARG A 62 4.43 8.57 -10.35
CA ARG A 62 5.38 9.53 -10.94
C ARG A 62 6.62 9.69 -10.07
N ALA A 63 6.44 9.90 -8.77
CA ALA A 63 7.55 10.06 -7.83
C ALA A 63 8.42 8.80 -7.72
N ASN A 64 7.85 7.60 -7.91
CA ASN A 64 8.62 6.36 -7.97
C ASN A 64 9.34 6.19 -9.31
N LEU A 65 8.65 6.46 -10.43
CA LEU A 65 9.21 6.33 -11.78
C LEU A 65 10.38 7.28 -12.05
N GLU A 66 10.33 8.50 -11.51
CA GLU A 66 11.42 9.47 -11.58
C GLU A 66 12.71 8.99 -10.88
N GLN A 67 12.61 8.00 -9.98
CA GLN A 67 13.75 7.43 -9.25
C GLN A 67 14.32 6.17 -9.93
N LEU A 68 13.68 5.67 -10.99
CA LEU A 68 14.09 4.45 -11.70
C LEU A 68 14.84 4.78 -12.99
N ASP A 69 15.91 4.03 -13.28
CA ASP A 69 16.50 4.03 -14.62
C ASP A 69 15.68 3.11 -15.54
N LEU A 70 14.82 3.73 -16.35
CA LEU A 70 13.90 3.02 -17.25
C LEU A 70 14.46 2.82 -18.65
N LYS A 71 15.68 3.29 -18.96
CA LYS A 71 16.17 3.32 -20.35
C LYS A 71 16.22 1.93 -20.97
N GLN A 72 16.93 1.00 -20.33
CA GLN A 72 17.07 -0.37 -20.82
C GLN A 72 15.73 -1.12 -20.84
N TYR A 73 14.88 -0.84 -19.86
CA TYR A 73 13.55 -1.43 -19.78
C TYR A 73 12.68 -0.97 -20.96
N LEU A 74 12.65 0.32 -21.26
CA LEU A 74 11.84 0.88 -22.35
C LEU A 74 12.36 0.46 -23.73
N GLU A 75 13.68 0.36 -23.92
CA GLU A 75 14.29 -0.19 -25.14
C GLU A 75 13.81 -1.63 -25.44
N LYS A 76 13.50 -2.41 -24.40
CA LYS A 76 13.01 -3.79 -24.52
C LYS A 76 11.48 -3.91 -24.59
N HIS A 77 10.75 -3.10 -23.82
CA HIS A 77 9.31 -3.29 -23.58
C HIS A 77 8.41 -2.25 -24.26
N ASN A 78 8.93 -1.12 -24.72
CA ASN A 78 8.21 0.02 -25.34
C ASN A 78 7.13 0.70 -24.47
N LYS A 79 6.81 0.18 -23.29
CA LYS A 79 5.81 0.70 -22.36
C LYS A 79 6.14 0.32 -20.92
N ILE A 80 5.64 1.10 -19.97
CA ILE A 80 5.77 0.88 -18.54
C ILE A 80 4.61 0.00 -18.07
N VAL A 81 4.92 -1.17 -17.53
CA VAL A 81 3.90 -2.16 -17.17
C VAL A 81 4.08 -2.55 -15.70
N PHE A 82 2.99 -2.47 -14.93
CA PHE A 82 3.00 -2.76 -13.49
C PHE A 82 2.12 -3.95 -13.11
N ASP A 83 2.57 -4.72 -12.11
CA ASP A 83 1.69 -5.51 -11.26
C ASP A 83 1.44 -4.75 -9.94
N ILE A 84 0.19 -4.73 -9.48
CA ILE A 84 -0.23 -3.98 -8.29
C ILE A 84 -0.56 -4.94 -7.16
N GLY A 85 0.06 -4.74 -6.00
CA GLY A 85 -0.24 -5.46 -4.77
C GLY A 85 -1.05 -4.59 -3.80
N ILE A 86 -2.11 -5.13 -3.22
CA ILE A 86 -2.85 -4.49 -2.12
C ILE A 86 -3.15 -5.54 -1.08
N ASP A 87 -2.83 -5.24 0.19
CA ASP A 87 -3.00 -6.16 1.30
C ASP A 87 -3.45 -5.42 2.57
N GLY A 88 -4.06 -6.14 3.50
CA GLY A 88 -4.45 -5.65 4.81
C GLY A 88 -3.64 -6.32 5.91
N LEU A 89 -2.70 -5.58 6.49
CA LEU A 89 -1.78 -6.09 7.50
C LEU A 89 -2.22 -5.64 8.91
N PRO A 90 -2.44 -6.59 9.85
CA PRO A 90 -2.64 -6.24 11.25
C PRO A 90 -1.32 -5.74 11.85
N ILE A 91 -1.38 -4.64 12.58
CA ILE A 91 -0.26 -4.12 13.37
C ILE A 91 -0.73 -3.94 14.82
N VAL A 92 0.22 -3.79 15.76
CA VAL A 92 -0.03 -3.82 17.22
C VAL A 92 -1.17 -2.87 17.65
N ASN A 93 -1.39 -1.75 16.94
CA ASN A 93 -2.43 -0.77 17.25
C ASN A 93 -3.20 -0.28 16.00
N GLY A 94 -3.53 -1.19 15.07
CA GLY A 94 -4.36 -0.82 13.93
C GLY A 94 -4.21 -1.72 12.72
N LYS A 95 -4.52 -1.13 11.57
CA LYS A 95 -4.53 -1.75 10.25
C LYS A 95 -3.68 -0.92 9.32
N LEU A 96 -2.73 -1.58 8.68
CA LEU A 96 -1.88 -0.99 7.65
C LEU A 96 -2.23 -1.61 6.31
N TRP A 97 -2.54 -0.77 5.33
CA TRP A 97 -2.88 -1.23 3.99
C TRP A 97 -1.98 -0.53 2.97
N PRO A 98 -0.96 -1.21 2.41
CA PRO A 98 -0.15 -0.63 1.36
C PRO A 98 -0.80 -0.85 -0.01
N ILE A 99 -0.61 0.11 -0.91
CA ILE A 99 -0.68 -0.12 -2.35
C ILE A 99 0.77 -0.19 -2.84
N LEU A 100 1.14 -1.33 -3.41
CA LEU A 100 2.46 -1.61 -3.94
C LEU A 100 2.39 -1.71 -5.46
N ALA A 101 3.45 -1.32 -6.15
CA ALA A 101 3.62 -1.56 -7.57
C ALA A 101 4.96 -2.25 -7.83
N HIS A 102 4.96 -3.19 -8.77
CA HIS A 102 6.16 -3.88 -9.26
C HIS A 102 6.29 -3.64 -10.76
N LEU A 103 7.47 -3.21 -11.20
CA LEU A 103 7.76 -3.06 -12.62
C LEU A 103 7.97 -4.45 -13.23
N THR A 104 7.04 -4.88 -14.08
CA THR A 104 7.03 -6.26 -14.57
C THR A 104 8.28 -6.61 -15.36
N GLU A 105 8.66 -7.89 -15.40
CA GLU A 105 9.84 -8.36 -16.14
C GLU A 105 11.17 -7.71 -15.69
N THR A 106 11.22 -7.27 -14.42
CA THR A 106 12.43 -6.81 -13.75
C THR A 106 12.61 -7.54 -12.41
N ASP A 107 13.85 -7.60 -11.93
CA ASP A 107 14.20 -8.14 -10.61
C ASP A 107 14.10 -7.08 -9.50
N ASN A 108 13.51 -5.91 -9.80
CA ASN A 108 13.32 -4.87 -8.79
C ASN A 108 12.32 -5.32 -7.73
N ASP A 109 12.54 -4.89 -6.49
CA ASP A 109 11.56 -5.06 -5.43
C ASP A 109 10.31 -4.22 -5.70
N PRO A 110 9.11 -4.68 -5.27
CA PRO A 110 7.92 -3.85 -5.28
C PRO A 110 8.14 -2.56 -4.47
N PHE A 111 7.64 -1.44 -4.99
CA PHE A 111 7.74 -0.14 -4.35
C PHE A 111 6.37 0.37 -3.89
N ILE A 112 6.39 1.20 -2.86
CA ILE A 112 5.18 1.73 -2.24
C ILE A 112 4.61 2.88 -3.07
N ILE A 113 3.34 2.77 -3.45
CA ILE A 113 2.54 3.84 -4.04
C ILE A 113 1.82 4.62 -2.94
N SER A 114 1.23 3.91 -1.98
CA SER A 114 0.47 4.51 -0.88
C SER A 114 0.48 3.62 0.36
N ILE A 115 0.31 4.24 1.53
CA ILE A 115 0.09 3.54 2.80
C ILE A 115 -1.11 4.16 3.49
N TYR A 116 -2.09 3.33 3.79
CA TYR A 116 -3.15 3.64 4.72
C TYR A 116 -2.81 3.11 6.12
N LEU A 117 -3.16 3.89 7.14
CA LEU A 117 -3.08 3.53 8.54
C LEU A 117 -4.38 3.93 9.24
N GLY A 118 -5.10 2.95 9.77
CA GLY A 118 -6.36 3.14 10.49
C GLY A 118 -6.44 2.30 11.76
N SER A 119 -7.39 2.62 12.64
CA SER A 119 -7.78 1.71 13.73
C SER A 119 -8.53 0.48 13.22
N GLU A 120 -9.12 0.57 12.02
CA GLU A 120 -9.87 -0.47 11.33
C GLU A 120 -9.44 -0.55 9.86
N ASP A 121 -9.93 -1.56 9.14
CA ASP A 121 -9.72 -1.67 7.70
C ASP A 121 -10.34 -0.45 6.98
N PRO A 122 -9.82 -0.03 5.82
CA PRO A 122 -10.45 1.02 5.03
C PRO A 122 -11.89 0.64 4.71
N LYS A 123 -12.81 1.61 4.88
CA LYS A 123 -14.26 1.38 4.77
C LYS A 123 -14.82 1.86 3.43
N ASP A 124 -14.25 2.94 2.92
CA ASP A 124 -14.69 3.60 1.71
C ASP A 124 -13.60 3.42 0.62
N PRO A 125 -13.87 2.60 -0.41
CA PRO A 125 -12.96 2.43 -1.54
C PRO A 125 -12.70 3.73 -2.31
N GLU A 126 -13.68 4.63 -2.42
CA GLU A 126 -13.53 5.91 -3.14
C GLU A 126 -12.51 6.79 -2.40
N GLU A 127 -12.63 6.93 -1.08
CA GLU A 127 -11.67 7.67 -0.25
C GLU A 127 -10.27 7.06 -0.33
N PHE A 128 -10.18 5.72 -0.26
CA PHE A 128 -8.91 5.00 -0.25
C PHE A 128 -8.17 5.11 -1.59
N PHE A 129 -8.90 5.04 -2.71
CA PHE A 129 -8.33 5.02 -4.06
C PHE A 129 -8.30 6.37 -4.76
N GLN A 130 -8.85 7.44 -4.19
CA GLN A 130 -8.99 8.74 -4.86
C GLN A 130 -7.68 9.24 -5.52
N LYS A 131 -6.58 9.33 -4.74
CA LYS A 131 -5.28 9.77 -5.25
C LYS A 131 -4.69 8.77 -6.26
N TYR A 132 -4.85 7.47 -5.99
CA TYR A 132 -4.36 6.37 -6.83
C TYR A 132 -5.01 6.35 -8.22
N VAL A 133 -6.34 6.39 -8.28
CA VAL A 133 -7.10 6.39 -9.52
C VAL A 133 -6.90 7.70 -10.27
N GLY A 134 -6.88 8.84 -9.57
CA GLY A 134 -6.65 10.14 -10.19
C GLY A 134 -5.30 10.21 -10.92
N GLU A 135 -4.22 9.72 -10.31
CA GLU A 135 -2.91 9.69 -10.97
C GLU A 135 -2.88 8.71 -12.14
N LEU A 136 -3.46 7.51 -12.00
CA LEU A 136 -3.50 6.53 -13.07
C LEU A 136 -4.31 7.00 -14.28
N GLN A 137 -5.42 7.72 -14.07
CA GLN A 137 -6.18 8.30 -15.16
C GLN A 137 -5.33 9.26 -16.01
N VAL A 138 -4.52 10.09 -15.35
CA VAL A 138 -3.58 10.99 -16.04
C VAL A 138 -2.50 10.19 -16.76
N LEU A 139 -1.90 9.19 -16.11
CA LEU A 139 -0.84 8.37 -16.72
C LEU A 139 -1.34 7.55 -17.92
N PHE A 140 -2.57 7.04 -17.88
CA PHE A 140 -3.16 6.32 -19.00
C PHE A 140 -3.56 7.24 -20.15
N ALA A 141 -3.96 8.48 -19.86
CA ALA A 141 -4.35 9.45 -20.88
C ALA A 141 -3.14 10.14 -21.55
N GLU A 142 -2.11 10.45 -20.76
CA GLU A 142 -0.99 11.30 -21.19
C GLU A 142 0.34 10.57 -21.30
N GLY A 143 0.45 9.36 -20.75
CA GLY A 143 1.70 8.63 -20.61
C GLY A 143 2.65 9.21 -19.55
N PHE A 144 3.79 8.56 -19.38
CA PHE A 144 4.90 9.04 -18.55
C PHE A 144 6.02 9.61 -19.42
N ARG A 145 6.49 10.82 -19.09
CA ARG A 145 7.54 11.51 -19.87
C ARG A 145 8.92 11.25 -19.29
N ILE A 146 9.83 10.71 -20.11
CA ILE A 146 11.25 10.56 -19.79
C ILE A 146 12.10 10.95 -21.01
N GLY A 147 13.13 11.77 -20.81
CA GLY A 147 14.01 12.19 -21.91
C GLY A 147 13.33 12.96 -23.05
N GLY A 148 12.13 13.51 -22.82
CA GLY A 148 11.31 14.18 -23.85
C GLY A 148 10.37 13.24 -24.61
N GLU A 149 10.47 11.93 -24.42
CA GLU A 149 9.58 10.93 -25.01
C GLU A 149 8.42 10.61 -24.07
N VAL A 150 7.26 10.31 -24.65
CA VAL A 150 6.05 9.89 -23.92
C VAL A 150 5.93 8.38 -24.01
N ASN A 151 5.83 7.72 -22.85
CA ASN A 151 5.76 6.27 -22.75
C ASN A 151 4.41 5.86 -22.17
N ASP A 152 3.75 4.90 -22.82
CA ASP A 152 2.48 4.38 -22.35
C ASP A 152 2.67 3.66 -21.01
N VAL A 153 1.64 3.75 -20.17
CA VAL A 153 1.58 3.10 -18.85
C VAL A 153 0.43 2.09 -18.85
N GLU A 154 0.68 0.91 -18.31
CA GLU A 154 -0.31 -0.16 -18.22
C GLU A 154 -0.24 -0.86 -16.86
N ILE A 155 -1.40 -1.27 -16.34
CA ILE A 155 -1.48 -2.23 -15.23
C ILE A 155 -1.83 -3.59 -15.80
N ARG A 156 -0.97 -4.58 -15.54
CA ARG A 156 -1.13 -5.96 -15.99
C ARG A 156 -1.99 -6.77 -15.02
N ASN A 157 -1.65 -6.76 -13.73
CA ASN A 157 -2.37 -7.54 -12.71
C ASN A 157 -2.62 -6.76 -11.43
N TYR A 158 -3.68 -7.16 -10.73
CA TYR A 158 -3.89 -6.88 -9.31
C TYR A 158 -3.72 -8.18 -8.51
N ILE A 159 -2.77 -8.20 -7.57
CA ILE A 159 -2.40 -9.34 -6.73
C ILE A 159 -2.91 -9.06 -5.32
N LEU A 160 -4.02 -9.70 -4.97
CA LEU A 160 -4.80 -9.37 -3.78
C LEU A 160 -5.17 -10.63 -3.00
N ASP A 161 -5.08 -10.57 -1.67
CA ASP A 161 -5.66 -11.58 -0.78
C ASP A 161 -7.21 -11.55 -0.86
N ALA A 162 -7.88 -12.48 -0.16
CA ALA A 162 -9.33 -12.58 -0.26
C ALA A 162 -10.07 -11.37 0.34
N GLN A 163 -9.52 -10.71 1.36
CA GLN A 163 -10.18 -9.55 1.99
C GLN A 163 -9.99 -8.29 1.15
N ALA A 164 -8.75 -7.98 0.75
CA ALA A 164 -8.42 -6.85 -0.10
C ALA A 164 -9.12 -6.97 -1.46
N ARG A 165 -9.20 -8.17 -2.05
CA ARG A 165 -9.93 -8.38 -3.31
C ARG A 165 -11.40 -8.01 -3.19
N SER A 166 -12.07 -8.41 -2.11
CA SER A 166 -13.48 -8.07 -1.91
C SER A 166 -13.70 -6.57 -1.68
N PHE A 167 -12.76 -5.91 -0.97
CA PHE A 167 -12.78 -4.46 -0.77
C PHE A 167 -12.61 -3.71 -2.09
N VAL A 168 -11.56 -4.03 -2.86
CA VAL A 168 -11.27 -3.42 -4.17
C VAL A 168 -12.42 -3.59 -5.16
N LYS A 169 -13.03 -4.78 -5.17
CA LYS A 169 -14.14 -5.10 -6.08
C LYS A 169 -15.50 -4.61 -5.58
N CYS A 170 -15.59 -4.06 -4.36
CA CYS A 170 -16.84 -3.73 -3.69
C CYS A 170 -17.83 -4.91 -3.65
N CYS A 171 -17.31 -6.14 -3.50
CA CYS A 171 -18.12 -7.36 -3.53
C CYS A 171 -18.22 -8.02 -2.15
N ILE A 172 -19.15 -8.97 -2.04
CA ILE A 172 -19.36 -9.73 -0.81
C ILE A 172 -18.08 -10.52 -0.49
N ARG A 173 -17.64 -10.47 0.78
CA ARG A 173 -16.46 -11.21 1.26
C ARG A 173 -16.58 -12.70 0.97
N HIS A 174 -15.44 -13.37 0.85
CA HIS A 174 -15.33 -14.80 0.53
C HIS A 174 -16.12 -15.76 1.45
N ASN A 175 -16.47 -15.32 2.67
CA ASN A 175 -17.29 -16.08 3.63
C ASN A 175 -18.79 -15.77 3.58
N GLY A 176 -19.25 -14.93 2.65
CA GLY A 176 -20.66 -14.60 2.48
C GLY A 176 -21.41 -15.64 1.65
N TYR A 177 -22.72 -15.74 1.88
CA TYR A 177 -23.60 -16.68 1.17
C TYR A 177 -23.59 -16.45 -0.35
N ALA A 178 -23.52 -15.21 -0.82
CA ALA A 178 -23.37 -14.88 -2.24
C ALA A 178 -21.92 -14.47 -2.57
N GLY A 179 -20.93 -15.06 -1.89
CA GLY A 179 -19.51 -14.69 -1.97
C GLY A 179 -18.77 -15.18 -3.22
N CYS A 180 -19.39 -15.99 -4.07
CA CYS A 180 -18.74 -16.41 -5.32
C CYS A 180 -18.60 -15.21 -6.28
N GLU A 181 -17.37 -14.95 -6.71
CA GLU A 181 -17.04 -13.85 -7.63
C GLU A 181 -17.28 -14.20 -9.10
N LYS A 182 -17.49 -15.49 -9.42
CA LYS A 182 -17.56 -15.99 -10.81
C LYS A 182 -18.99 -16.31 -11.25
N CYS A 183 -19.84 -16.78 -10.35
CA CYS A 183 -21.22 -17.17 -10.63
C CYS A 183 -22.15 -16.70 -9.51
N VAL A 184 -23.46 -16.78 -9.76
CA VAL A 184 -24.52 -16.33 -8.85
C VAL A 184 -24.92 -17.38 -7.80
N VAL A 185 -24.08 -18.40 -7.60
CA VAL A 185 -24.34 -19.48 -6.64
C VAL A 185 -24.53 -18.93 -5.23
N TRP A 186 -25.49 -19.51 -4.52
CA TRP A 186 -25.66 -19.35 -3.08
C TRP A 186 -24.94 -20.48 -2.35
N GLY A 187 -24.10 -20.09 -1.40
CA GLY A 187 -23.43 -21.00 -0.51
C GLY A 187 -24.29 -21.39 0.68
N ASP A 188 -23.87 -22.44 1.38
CA ASP A 188 -24.40 -22.87 2.66
C ASP A 188 -23.28 -22.84 3.72
N SER A 189 -23.62 -22.45 4.94
CA SER A 189 -22.71 -22.56 6.07
C SER A 189 -22.80 -23.96 6.69
N ARG A 190 -21.70 -24.72 6.65
CA ARG A 190 -21.59 -26.05 7.28
C ARG A 190 -20.25 -26.15 7.99
N ASP A 191 -20.25 -26.61 9.24
CA ASP A 191 -19.04 -26.76 10.07
C ASP A 191 -18.13 -25.52 10.08
N ASN A 192 -18.72 -24.32 10.20
CA ASN A 192 -18.03 -23.02 10.14
C ASN A 192 -17.29 -22.74 8.83
N ARG A 193 -17.74 -23.33 7.72
CA ARG A 193 -17.22 -23.09 6.36
C ARG A 193 -18.35 -22.74 5.42
N MET A 194 -18.09 -21.79 4.52
CA MET A 194 -18.98 -21.52 3.41
C MET A 194 -18.69 -22.51 2.29
N ILE A 195 -19.72 -23.27 1.86
CA ILE A 195 -19.61 -24.28 0.81
C ILE A 195 -20.57 -23.92 -0.33
N PHE A 196 -20.08 -23.99 -1.56
CA PHE A 196 -20.87 -23.78 -2.78
C PHE A 196 -21.04 -25.13 -3.49
N GLU A 197 -22.21 -25.75 -3.33
CA GLU A 197 -22.47 -27.10 -3.86
C GLU A 197 -23.03 -27.09 -5.30
N ASP A 198 -23.75 -26.04 -5.67
CA ASP A 198 -24.29 -25.90 -7.03
C ASP A 198 -23.20 -25.44 -8.00
N LEU A 199 -22.77 -26.35 -8.86
CA LEU A 199 -21.72 -26.13 -9.86
C LEU A 199 -22.27 -25.65 -11.21
N ASP A 200 -23.59 -25.66 -11.40
CA ASP A 200 -24.26 -25.30 -12.65
C ASP A 200 -24.90 -23.89 -12.58
N ALA A 201 -24.56 -23.11 -11.55
CA ALA A 201 -25.04 -21.75 -11.36
C ALA A 201 -24.59 -20.82 -12.50
N PRO A 202 -25.47 -19.89 -12.97
CA PRO A 202 -25.11 -18.93 -14.01
C PRO A 202 -23.89 -18.09 -13.67
N LEU A 203 -23.04 -17.83 -14.67
CA LEU A 203 -21.93 -16.90 -14.55
C LEU A 203 -22.42 -15.48 -14.23
N ARG A 204 -21.65 -14.73 -13.44
CA ARG A 204 -21.97 -13.32 -13.17
C ARG A 204 -21.82 -12.50 -14.44
N THR A 205 -22.81 -11.66 -14.71
CA THR A 205 -22.76 -10.54 -15.66
C THR A 205 -22.45 -9.23 -14.92
N ASP A 206 -22.08 -8.18 -15.66
CA ASP A 206 -21.87 -6.84 -15.12
C ASP A 206 -23.09 -6.32 -14.34
N GLU A 207 -24.30 -6.64 -14.78
CA GLU A 207 -25.54 -6.28 -14.07
C GLU A 207 -25.66 -7.06 -12.76
N SER A 208 -25.42 -8.37 -12.77
CA SER A 208 -25.50 -9.21 -11.56
C SER A 208 -24.40 -8.90 -10.53
N PHE A 209 -23.37 -8.16 -10.94
CA PHE A 209 -22.27 -7.73 -10.08
C PHE A 209 -22.59 -6.42 -9.35
N LYS A 210 -23.45 -5.58 -9.92
CA LYS A 210 -23.94 -4.34 -9.31
C LYS A 210 -25.03 -4.72 -8.31
N ASN A 211 -24.71 -4.64 -7.01
CA ASN A 211 -25.67 -4.88 -5.92
C ASN A 211 -26.85 -3.90 -5.96
#